data_AF-A0A1D6JMS6-F1
#
_entry.id   AF-A0A1D6JMS6-F1
#
_cell.length_a   1.000
_cell.length_b   1.000
_cell.length_c   1.000
_cell.angle_alpha   90.00
_cell.angle_beta   90.00
_cell.angle_gamma   90.00
#
_symmetry.space_group_name_H-M   'P 1'
#
loop_
_entity.id
_entity.type
_entity.pdbx_description
1 polymer ?
#
loop_
_entity_poly.entity_id
_entity_poly.type
_entity_poly.pdbx_seq_one_letter_code
_entity_poly.pdbx_strand_id
1 'polypeptide(L)'
;MMEMNYIMSYGAAAPSVRLLRKYGLLDILLPFQSAYLSEQMKGGSSDRHLMLMKLLSNLDRLLSADRPCHSSLWLALLAFHSTLVIYPQDTLVIRAFAAVLYFGTWETTVKFLREEVGAEVPFAPETMGPSRTKLDCLKEQTSHLASLVNSSVDILTCPHDLEQSLARFSEPLQFSGVVVASNNDRKKLSAVFEGLASDLHSYDGRRGMRGIDYSSLKLGDLAEVRFVLGKVIMDTMYDKLPCESTEDEGAAADVAGGSLPPLSALF
;
A
#
# COMPACT_ATOMS: atom_id res chain seq x y z
N MET A 1 0.64 -4.94 19.80
CA MET A 1 -0.21 -4.60 18.63
C MET A 1 -0.59 -3.12 18.66
N MET A 2 -0.93 -2.56 19.83
CA MET A 2 -1.25 -1.14 19.99
C MET A 2 -0.10 -0.21 19.55
N GLU A 3 1.14 -0.52 19.93
CA GLU A 3 2.36 0.24 19.60
C GLU A 3 2.60 0.27 18.09
N MET A 4 2.50 -0.89 17.45
CA MET A 4 2.66 -1.01 16.00
C MET A 4 1.58 -0.22 15.26
N ASN A 5 0.36 -0.22 15.79
CA ASN A 5 -0.72 0.56 15.21
C ASN A 5 -0.43 2.07 15.27
N TYR A 6 0.13 2.58 16.37
CA TYR A 6 0.56 3.99 16.45
C TYR A 6 1.66 4.32 15.45
N ILE A 7 2.59 3.39 15.24
CA ILE A 7 3.70 3.56 14.30
C ILE A 7 3.20 3.64 12.85
N MET A 8 2.26 2.75 12.48
CA MET A 8 1.87 2.55 11.08
C MET A 8 0.67 3.40 10.64
N SER A 9 -0.14 3.88 11.57
CA SER A 9 -1.46 4.45 11.22
C SER A 9 -1.54 5.96 11.19
N TYR A 10 -0.47 6.68 11.54
CA TYR A 10 -0.49 8.13 11.79
C TYR A 10 0.37 8.94 10.80
N GLY A 11 0.63 8.40 9.61
CA GLY A 11 1.33 9.12 8.53
C GLY A 11 2.86 9.13 8.65
N ALA A 12 3.44 8.14 9.32
CA ALA A 12 4.89 8.01 9.47
C ALA A 12 5.38 6.56 9.34
N ALA A 13 4.65 5.70 8.64
CA ALA A 13 4.95 4.29 8.47
C ALA A 13 6.29 4.06 7.74
N ALA A 14 6.55 4.75 6.63
CA ALA A 14 7.80 4.62 5.88
C ALA A 14 9.05 5.04 6.68
N PRO A 15 9.12 6.24 7.29
CA PRO A 15 10.27 6.61 8.12
C PRO A 15 10.39 5.71 9.36
N SER A 16 9.26 5.24 9.93
CA SER A 16 9.29 4.32 11.06
C SER A 16 9.88 2.96 10.71
N VAL A 17 9.53 2.38 9.56
CA VAL A 17 10.13 1.12 9.10
C VAL A 17 11.64 1.25 8.92
N ARG A 18 12.12 2.38 8.36
CA ARG A 18 13.57 2.65 8.28
C ARG A 18 14.22 2.73 9.65
N LEU A 19 13.55 3.37 10.60
CA LEU A 19 14.05 3.50 11.97
C LEU A 19 14.11 2.14 12.68
N LEU A 20 13.02 1.36 12.62
CA LEU A 20 12.95 0.01 13.18
C LEU A 20 14.02 -0.90 12.59
N ARG A 21 14.27 -0.83 11.28
CA ARG A 21 15.35 -1.57 10.61
C ARG A 21 16.73 -1.16 11.15
N LYS A 22 16.98 0.16 11.25
CA LYS A 22 18.27 0.69 11.74
C LYS A 22 18.63 0.18 13.13
N TYR A 23 17.62 -0.07 13.98
CA TYR A 23 17.80 -0.57 15.35
C TYR A 23 17.56 -2.08 15.50
N GLY A 24 17.40 -2.84 14.41
CA GLY A 24 17.16 -4.29 14.45
C GLY A 24 15.82 -4.71 15.07
N LEU A 25 14.89 -3.76 15.25
CA LEU A 25 13.56 -4.03 15.78
C LEU A 25 12.61 -4.56 14.70
N LEU A 26 12.89 -4.27 13.43
CA LEU A 26 12.07 -4.75 12.32
C LEU A 26 12.13 -6.27 12.18
N ASP A 27 13.26 -6.90 12.51
CA ASP A 27 13.42 -8.37 12.48
C ASP A 27 12.50 -9.07 13.48
N ILE A 28 12.10 -8.38 14.54
CA ILE A 28 11.20 -8.89 15.57
C ILE A 28 9.76 -8.53 15.22
N LEU A 29 9.53 -7.28 14.82
CA LEU A 29 8.18 -6.74 14.62
C LEU A 29 7.60 -7.09 13.26
N LEU A 30 8.38 -7.15 12.18
CA LEU A 30 7.91 -7.49 10.84
C LEU A 30 8.96 -8.36 10.13
N PRO A 31 9.12 -9.63 10.56
CA PRO A 31 10.25 -10.45 10.13
C PRO A 31 10.31 -10.64 8.61
N PHE A 32 9.15 -10.81 7.96
CA PHE A 32 9.07 -10.95 6.50
C PHE A 32 9.54 -9.68 5.77
N GLN A 33 9.05 -8.51 6.19
CA GLN A 33 9.43 -7.23 5.60
C GLN A 33 10.89 -6.90 5.88
N SER A 34 11.41 -7.28 7.05
CA SER A 34 12.83 -7.14 7.37
C SER A 34 13.70 -7.96 6.42
N ALA A 35 13.37 -9.25 6.26
CA ALA A 35 14.06 -10.14 5.35
C ALA A 35 14.05 -9.63 3.90
N TYR A 36 12.90 -9.13 3.45
CA TYR A 36 12.75 -8.48 2.16
C TYR A 36 13.69 -7.28 2.00
N LEU A 37 13.68 -6.33 2.94
CA LEU A 37 14.52 -5.14 2.85
C LEU A 37 16.01 -5.50 2.89
N SER A 38 16.40 -6.44 3.75
CA SER A 38 17.78 -6.92 3.86
C SER A 38 18.27 -7.53 2.54
N GLU A 39 17.47 -8.38 1.89
CA GLU A 39 17.78 -8.96 0.59
C GLU A 39 17.89 -7.91 -0.52
N GLN A 40 16.94 -6.99 -0.60
CA GLN A 40 16.93 -5.96 -1.65
C GLN A 40 18.07 -4.93 -1.50
N MET A 41 18.63 -4.77 -0.31
CA MET A 41 19.65 -3.77 -0.01
C MET A 41 21.09 -4.30 -0.02
N LYS A 42 21.32 -5.59 -0.27
CA LYS A 42 22.68 -6.20 -0.27
C LYS A 42 23.67 -5.53 -1.24
N GLY A 43 23.18 -4.77 -2.22
CA GLY A 43 23.98 -4.02 -3.19
C GLY A 43 24.16 -2.52 -2.91
N GLY A 44 23.80 -2.02 -1.72
CA GLY A 44 23.87 -0.58 -1.42
C GLY A 44 22.84 0.28 -2.16
N SER A 45 21.75 -0.36 -2.62
CA SER A 45 20.65 0.28 -3.34
C SER A 45 19.84 1.19 -2.40
N SER A 46 19.23 2.24 -2.99
CA SER A 46 18.30 3.10 -2.26
C SER A 46 16.97 2.38 -2.04
N ASP A 47 16.49 2.38 -0.80
CA ASP A 47 15.18 1.80 -0.45
C ASP A 47 13.99 2.55 -1.04
N ARG A 48 14.20 3.77 -1.57
CA ARG A 48 13.16 4.66 -2.09
C ARG A 48 12.38 4.05 -3.26
N HIS A 49 13.02 3.16 -4.02
CA HIS A 49 12.42 2.56 -5.21
C HIS A 49 11.77 1.20 -4.95
N LEU A 50 11.91 0.66 -3.74
CA LEU A 50 11.28 -0.61 -3.36
C LEU A 50 9.77 -0.44 -3.22
N MET A 51 9.01 -1.43 -3.70
CA MET A 51 7.54 -1.35 -3.71
C MET A 51 7.00 -1.16 -2.29
N LEU A 52 7.52 -1.89 -1.30
CA LEU A 52 7.15 -1.71 0.11
C LEU A 52 7.29 -0.25 0.55
N MET A 53 8.43 0.38 0.25
CA MET A 53 8.69 1.74 0.71
C MET A 53 7.86 2.76 -0.04
N LYS A 54 7.54 2.55 -1.33
CA LYS A 54 6.60 3.40 -2.05
C LYS A 54 5.17 3.26 -1.53
N LEU A 55 4.70 2.04 -1.28
CA LEU A 55 3.38 1.77 -0.68
C LEU A 55 3.24 2.50 0.66
N LEU A 56 4.23 2.36 1.55
CA LEU A 56 4.24 3.05 2.85
C LEU A 56 4.33 4.57 2.72
N SER A 57 5.13 5.08 1.77
CA SER A 57 5.23 6.53 1.56
C SER A 57 3.94 7.12 0.99
N ASN A 58 3.23 6.39 0.13
CA ASN A 58 1.93 6.80 -0.38
C ASN A 58 0.84 6.68 0.70
N LEU A 59 0.90 5.67 1.56
CA LEU A 59 0.07 5.59 2.75
C LEU A 59 0.28 6.83 3.65
N ASP A 60 1.54 7.20 3.89
CA ASP A 60 1.88 8.35 4.73
C ASP A 60 1.35 9.68 4.20
N ARG A 61 1.21 9.83 2.88
CA ARG A 61 0.64 11.03 2.26
C ARG A 61 -0.87 11.17 2.49
N LEU A 62 -1.56 10.07 2.78
CA LEU A 62 -3.01 10.07 2.98
C LEU A 62 -3.39 10.20 4.46
N LEU A 63 -2.44 10.00 5.39
CA LEU A 63 -2.68 9.95 6.82
C LEU A 63 -1.93 11.07 7.54
N SER A 64 -2.40 11.43 8.72
CA SER A 64 -1.75 12.41 9.59
C SER A 64 -2.09 12.11 11.05
N ALA A 65 -1.47 12.86 11.97
CA ALA A 65 -1.69 12.67 13.40
C ALA A 65 -3.17 12.81 13.81
N ASP A 66 -3.91 13.72 13.17
CA ASP A 66 -5.34 13.96 13.36
C ASP A 66 -6.25 13.04 12.52
N ARG A 67 -5.68 12.32 11.55
CA ARG A 67 -6.40 11.46 10.59
C ARG A 67 -5.79 10.06 10.52
N PRO A 68 -5.83 9.28 11.62
CA PRO A 68 -5.27 7.94 11.61
C PRO A 68 -6.16 6.93 10.87
N CYS A 69 -5.57 5.83 10.43
CA CYS A 69 -6.31 4.67 9.93
C CYS A 69 -6.48 3.56 10.99
N HIS A 70 -7.40 2.63 10.73
CA HIS A 70 -7.50 1.39 11.49
C HIS A 70 -6.42 0.39 11.06
N SER A 71 -6.04 -0.53 11.97
CA SER A 71 -4.94 -1.47 11.75
C SER A 71 -5.10 -2.37 10.52
N SER A 72 -6.35 -2.68 10.16
CA SER A 72 -6.70 -3.46 8.99
C SER A 72 -6.13 -2.88 7.68
N LEU A 73 -5.97 -1.56 7.57
CA LEU A 73 -5.44 -0.96 6.35
C LEU A 73 -3.96 -1.31 6.14
N TRP A 74 -3.10 -1.02 7.11
CA TRP A 74 -1.66 -1.30 6.96
C TRP A 74 -1.37 -2.79 7.01
N LEU A 75 -2.14 -3.59 7.76
CA LEU A 75 -2.04 -5.05 7.71
C LEU A 75 -2.42 -5.61 6.33
N ALA A 76 -3.48 -5.11 5.71
CA ALA A 76 -3.86 -5.51 4.35
C ALA A 76 -2.78 -5.13 3.33
N LEU A 77 -2.20 -3.94 3.47
CA LEU A 77 -1.09 -3.47 2.63
C LEU A 77 0.16 -4.38 2.76
N LEU A 78 0.49 -4.80 3.98
CA LEU A 78 1.60 -5.73 4.25
C LEU A 78 1.33 -7.12 3.69
N ALA A 79 0.12 -7.66 3.86
CA ALA A 79 -0.27 -8.96 3.30
C ALA A 79 -0.16 -8.94 1.77
N PHE A 80 -0.71 -7.91 1.13
CA PHE A 80 -0.61 -7.69 -0.31
C PHE A 80 0.85 -7.64 -0.80
N HIS A 81 1.70 -6.86 -0.11
CA HIS A 81 3.14 -6.82 -0.44
C HIS A 81 3.79 -8.20 -0.31
N SER A 82 3.56 -8.91 0.81
CA SER A 82 4.12 -10.24 1.03
C SER A 82 3.72 -11.23 -0.07
N THR A 83 2.46 -11.16 -0.52
CA THR A 83 1.98 -11.98 -1.63
C THR A 83 2.73 -11.70 -2.92
N LEU A 84 2.90 -10.44 -3.31
CA LEU A 84 3.59 -10.11 -4.56
C LEU A 84 5.06 -10.51 -4.50
N VAL A 85 5.66 -10.42 -3.32
CA VAL A 85 7.03 -10.84 -3.10
C VAL A 85 7.18 -12.37 -3.26
N ILE A 86 6.21 -13.18 -2.81
CA ILE A 86 6.24 -14.65 -2.94
C ILE A 86 5.78 -15.10 -4.33
N TYR A 87 4.74 -14.46 -4.85
CA TYR A 87 4.05 -14.77 -6.10
C TYR A 87 3.98 -13.50 -6.96
N PRO A 88 5.07 -13.14 -7.68
CA PRO A 88 5.10 -11.97 -8.55
C PRO A 88 3.93 -11.96 -9.53
N GLN A 89 3.34 -10.79 -9.76
CA GLN A 89 2.16 -10.66 -10.63
C GLN A 89 2.40 -9.72 -11.81
N ASP A 90 1.62 -9.92 -12.86
CA ASP A 90 1.57 -9.00 -13.99
C ASP A 90 1.09 -7.61 -13.52
N THR A 91 1.78 -6.55 -13.97
CA THR A 91 1.49 -5.15 -13.61
C THR A 91 0.02 -4.79 -13.87
N LEU A 92 -0.59 -5.32 -14.94
CA LEU A 92 -1.99 -5.07 -15.27
C LEU A 92 -2.93 -5.73 -14.26
N VAL A 93 -2.59 -6.92 -13.75
CA VAL A 93 -3.36 -7.61 -12.70
C VAL A 93 -3.30 -6.82 -11.39
N ILE A 94 -2.13 -6.28 -11.03
CA ILE A 94 -1.99 -5.43 -9.85
C ILE A 94 -2.81 -4.13 -9.99
N ARG A 95 -2.76 -3.50 -11.17
CA ARG A 95 -3.56 -2.30 -11.47
C ARG A 95 -5.05 -2.58 -11.41
N ALA A 96 -5.49 -3.72 -11.93
CA ALA A 96 -6.90 -4.14 -11.87
C ALA A 96 -7.34 -4.41 -10.43
N PHE A 97 -6.52 -5.12 -9.65
CA PHE A 97 -6.76 -5.36 -8.23
C PHE A 97 -6.95 -4.04 -7.46
N ALA A 98 -6.05 -3.08 -7.66
CA ALA A 98 -6.14 -1.76 -7.05
C ALA A 98 -7.38 -0.97 -7.51
N ALA A 99 -7.68 -1.01 -8.81
CA ALA A 99 -8.82 -0.30 -9.39
C ALA A 99 -10.17 -0.88 -8.94
N VAL A 100 -10.32 -2.20 -8.80
CA VAL A 100 -11.54 -2.81 -8.23
C VAL A 100 -11.72 -2.40 -6.77
N LEU A 101 -10.65 -2.38 -5.98
CA LEU A 101 -10.69 -1.88 -4.61
C LEU A 101 -11.06 -0.38 -4.54
N TYR A 102 -10.63 0.41 -5.51
CA TYR A 102 -10.87 1.85 -5.54
C TYR A 102 -12.28 2.22 -6.06
N PHE A 103 -12.70 1.63 -7.18
CA PHE A 103 -13.97 1.97 -7.84
C PHE A 103 -15.14 1.07 -7.44
N GLY A 104 -14.87 -0.13 -6.94
CA GLY A 104 -15.88 -1.10 -6.51
C GLY A 104 -16.52 -1.92 -7.63
N THR A 105 -16.53 -1.46 -8.89
CA THR A 105 -17.16 -2.20 -10.01
C THR A 105 -16.17 -2.51 -11.13
N TRP A 106 -16.38 -3.65 -11.79
CA TRP A 106 -15.58 -4.08 -12.93
C TRP A 106 -15.81 -3.22 -14.18
N GLU A 107 -17.02 -2.69 -14.36
CA GLU A 107 -17.32 -1.79 -15.48
C GLU A 107 -16.43 -0.53 -15.44
N THR A 108 -16.40 0.15 -14.30
CA THR A 108 -15.55 1.35 -14.11
C THR A 108 -14.07 1.01 -14.10
N THR A 109 -13.69 -0.14 -13.55
CA THR A 109 -12.31 -0.65 -13.55
C THR A 109 -11.80 -0.85 -14.97
N VAL A 110 -12.55 -1.56 -15.82
CA VAL A 110 -12.15 -1.82 -17.21
C VAL A 110 -12.12 -0.53 -18.02
N LYS A 111 -13.07 0.38 -17.80
CA LYS A 111 -13.05 1.69 -18.45
C LYS A 111 -11.78 2.47 -18.11
N PHE A 112 -11.45 2.58 -16.82
CA PHE A 112 -10.22 3.22 -16.35
C PHE A 112 -8.97 2.60 -16.99
N LEU A 113 -8.81 1.27 -16.92
CA LEU A 113 -7.64 0.59 -17.47
C LEU A 113 -7.48 0.70 -18.99
N ARG A 114 -8.56 0.96 -19.74
CA ARG A 114 -8.50 1.20 -21.20
C ARG A 114 -8.06 2.63 -21.54
N GLU A 115 -8.43 3.59 -20.71
CA GLU A 115 -8.10 5.01 -20.89
C GLU A 115 -6.66 5.31 -20.43
N GLU A 116 -6.12 4.50 -19.51
CA GLU A 116 -4.79 4.67 -18.96
C GLU A 116 -3.66 4.26 -19.95
N VAL A 117 -2.87 5.26 -20.36
CA VAL A 117 -1.63 5.10 -21.15
C VAL A 117 -0.43 5.41 -20.25
N GLY A 118 -0.36 4.77 -19.08
CA GLY A 118 0.72 4.96 -18.12
C GLY A 118 1.88 4.00 -18.34
N ALA A 119 3.12 4.51 -18.30
CA ALA A 119 4.32 3.69 -18.33
C ALA A 119 4.26 2.60 -17.25
N GLU A 120 4.70 1.38 -17.57
CA GLU A 120 4.86 0.33 -16.57
C GLU A 120 5.96 0.73 -15.60
N VAL A 121 5.66 0.75 -14.30
CA VAL A 121 6.66 0.91 -13.24
C VAL A 121 7.02 -0.49 -12.76
N PRO A 122 8.15 -1.08 -13.22
CA PRO A 122 8.54 -2.40 -12.76
C PRO A 122 9.05 -2.32 -11.32
N PHE A 123 8.53 -3.20 -10.47
CA PHE A 123 9.06 -3.48 -9.15
C PHE A 123 9.61 -4.91 -9.13
N ALA A 124 10.85 -5.09 -8.67
CA ALA A 124 11.44 -6.41 -8.52
C ALA A 124 11.59 -6.70 -7.02
N PRO A 125 11.14 -7.87 -6.53
CA PRO A 125 10.62 -9.02 -7.28
C PRO A 125 9.10 -9.00 -7.55
N GLU A 126 8.36 -7.97 -7.14
CA GLU A 126 6.88 -8.00 -7.02
C GLU A 126 6.11 -8.06 -8.34
N THR A 127 6.65 -7.44 -9.38
CA THR A 127 6.06 -7.44 -10.72
C THR A 127 6.74 -8.46 -11.61
N MET A 128 5.94 -9.19 -12.37
CA MET A 128 6.43 -9.88 -13.56
C MET A 128 6.89 -8.83 -14.58
N GLY A 129 7.77 -9.21 -15.51
CA GLY A 129 8.18 -8.36 -16.62
C GLY A 129 7.00 -7.94 -17.53
N PRO A 130 7.27 -7.44 -18.75
CA PRO A 130 6.26 -6.83 -19.62
C PRO A 130 4.96 -7.63 -19.71
N SER A 131 3.82 -6.94 -19.55
CA SER A 131 2.52 -7.59 -19.37
C SER A 131 2.19 -8.56 -20.50
N ARG A 132 1.74 -9.77 -20.14
CA ARG A 132 1.24 -10.78 -21.09
C ARG A 132 -0.26 -11.01 -20.94
N THR A 133 -0.87 -10.39 -19.93
CA THR A 133 -2.27 -10.58 -19.60
C THR A 133 -3.18 -9.92 -20.62
N LYS A 134 -4.10 -10.71 -21.17
CA LYS A 134 -5.21 -10.20 -21.97
C LYS A 134 -6.32 -9.70 -21.05
N LEU A 135 -6.97 -8.61 -21.43
CA LEU A 135 -8.08 -8.00 -20.69
C LEU A 135 -9.21 -9.01 -20.38
N ASP A 136 -9.46 -9.96 -21.27
CA ASP A 136 -10.50 -10.98 -21.12
C ASP A 136 -10.25 -11.94 -19.94
N CYS A 137 -8.98 -12.15 -19.55
CA CYS A 137 -8.61 -12.99 -18.41
C CYS A 137 -8.37 -12.19 -17.13
N LEU A 138 -8.47 -10.86 -17.19
CA LEU A 138 -8.03 -9.97 -16.11
C LEU A 138 -8.85 -10.15 -14.83
N LYS A 139 -10.15 -10.41 -14.98
CA LYS A 139 -11.06 -10.66 -13.86
C LYS A 139 -10.70 -11.93 -13.09
N GLU A 140 -10.41 -13.02 -13.81
CA GLU A 140 -9.99 -14.29 -13.23
C GLU A 140 -8.63 -14.16 -12.53
N GLN A 141 -7.66 -13.53 -13.19
CA GLN A 141 -6.33 -13.33 -12.59
C GLN A 141 -6.35 -12.40 -11.39
N THR A 142 -7.20 -11.36 -11.40
CA THR A 142 -7.39 -10.47 -10.25
C THR A 142 -8.05 -11.20 -9.08
N SER A 143 -9.03 -12.07 -9.36
CA SER A 143 -9.63 -12.94 -8.34
C SER A 143 -8.61 -13.94 -7.78
N HIS A 144 -7.75 -14.48 -8.63
CA HIS A 144 -6.66 -15.35 -8.20
C HIS A 144 -5.67 -14.61 -7.30
N LEU A 145 -5.26 -13.40 -7.66
CA LEU A 145 -4.44 -12.54 -6.80
C LEU A 145 -5.12 -12.28 -5.46
N ALA A 146 -6.42 -11.95 -5.44
CA ALA A 146 -7.17 -11.77 -4.20
C ALA A 146 -7.15 -13.02 -3.31
N SER A 147 -7.28 -14.21 -3.89
CA SER A 147 -7.15 -15.48 -3.16
C SER A 147 -5.74 -15.66 -2.59
N LEU A 148 -4.69 -15.38 -3.37
CA LEU A 148 -3.31 -15.46 -2.91
C LEU A 148 -3.04 -14.48 -1.76
N VAL A 149 -3.57 -13.25 -1.83
CA VAL A 149 -3.44 -12.26 -0.76
C VAL A 149 -4.16 -12.73 0.49
N ASN A 150 -5.36 -13.28 0.34
CA ASN A 150 -6.11 -13.81 1.47
C ASN A 150 -5.39 -14.98 2.16
N SER A 151 -4.80 -15.91 1.37
CA SER A 151 -3.95 -16.98 1.91
C SER A 151 -2.67 -16.44 2.57
N SER A 152 -2.11 -15.34 2.05
CA SER A 152 -0.91 -14.71 2.61
C SER A 152 -1.16 -13.93 3.90
N VAL A 153 -2.42 -13.71 4.30
CA VAL A 153 -2.74 -13.13 5.62
C VAL A 153 -2.14 -13.98 6.74
N ASP A 154 -2.05 -15.30 6.53
CA ASP A 154 -1.49 -16.22 7.52
C ASP A 154 -0.01 -15.92 7.85
N ILE A 155 0.75 -15.29 6.93
CA ILE A 155 2.13 -14.82 7.20
C ILE A 155 2.15 -13.79 8.35
N LEU A 156 1.07 -13.02 8.53
CA LEU A 156 0.97 -12.00 9.58
C LEU A 156 0.37 -12.54 10.89
N THR A 157 -0.24 -13.73 10.87
CA THR A 157 -1.06 -14.26 11.97
C THR A 157 -0.67 -15.64 12.47
N CYS A 158 0.13 -16.40 11.72
CA CYS A 158 0.56 -17.76 12.04
C CYS A 158 2.10 -17.88 12.01
N PRO A 159 2.75 -18.27 13.12
CA PRO A 159 4.20 -18.41 13.16
C PRO A 159 4.76 -19.43 12.17
N HIS A 160 4.03 -20.53 11.92
CA HIS A 160 4.46 -21.58 10.98
C HIS A 160 4.47 -21.08 9.53
N ASP A 161 3.39 -20.41 9.09
CA ASP A 161 3.32 -19.85 7.73
C ASP A 161 4.34 -18.72 7.54
N LEU A 162 4.60 -17.94 8.59
CA LEU A 162 5.67 -16.96 8.60
C LEU A 162 7.04 -17.63 8.42
N GLU A 163 7.38 -18.64 9.23
CA GLU A 163 8.64 -19.38 9.11
C GLU A 163 8.81 -20.01 7.72
N GLN A 164 7.76 -20.63 7.19
CA GLN A 164 7.77 -21.21 5.84
C GLN A 164 7.99 -20.13 4.76
N SER A 165 7.35 -18.96 4.90
CA SER A 165 7.54 -17.85 3.96
C SER A 165 8.95 -17.26 4.02
N LEU A 166 9.61 -17.31 5.18
CA LEU A 166 10.97 -16.82 5.37
C LEU A 166 12.02 -17.70 4.69
N ALA A 167 11.73 -18.99 4.46
CA ALA A 167 12.63 -19.92 3.79
C ALA A 167 13.01 -19.50 2.35
N ARG A 168 12.26 -18.58 1.74
CA ARG A 168 12.61 -18.01 0.43
C ARG A 168 13.85 -17.13 0.47
N PHE A 169 14.18 -16.57 1.63
CA PHE A 169 15.31 -15.67 1.82
C PHE A 169 16.56 -16.46 2.18
N SER A 170 17.71 -16.08 1.63
CA SER A 170 18.97 -16.84 1.82
C SER A 170 19.65 -16.62 3.18
N GLU A 171 19.17 -15.70 4.03
CA GLU A 171 19.84 -15.35 5.29
C GLU A 171 19.15 -15.97 6.52
N PRO A 172 19.94 -16.48 7.50
CA PRO A 172 19.40 -16.96 8.75
C PRO A 172 18.84 -15.78 9.56
N LEU A 173 17.52 -15.72 9.65
CA LEU A 173 16.81 -14.70 10.44
C LEU A 173 16.66 -15.20 11.87
N GLN A 174 16.94 -14.32 12.84
CA GLN A 174 16.62 -14.58 14.25
C GLN A 174 15.12 -14.39 14.46
N PHE A 175 14.34 -15.39 14.05
CA PHE A 175 12.89 -15.38 14.20
C PHE A 175 12.51 -15.67 15.66
N SER A 176 11.83 -14.72 16.29
CA SER A 176 11.36 -14.84 17.69
C SER A 176 10.08 -15.68 17.86
N GLY A 177 9.47 -16.18 16.78
CA GLY A 177 8.18 -16.88 16.85
C GLY A 177 6.96 -15.96 16.95
N VAL A 178 7.16 -14.63 16.92
CA VAL A 178 6.10 -13.63 17.19
C VAL A 178 5.46 -13.18 15.87
N VAL A 179 4.13 -13.16 15.86
CA VAL A 179 3.30 -12.64 14.77
C VAL A 179 2.63 -11.34 15.20
N VAL A 180 2.39 -10.45 14.23
CA VAL A 180 1.88 -9.09 14.51
C VAL A 180 0.39 -9.04 14.72
N ALA A 181 -0.35 -9.88 14.01
CA ALA A 181 -1.80 -9.83 13.94
C ALA A 181 -2.44 -11.00 14.70
N SER A 182 -3.59 -10.73 15.30
CA SER A 182 -4.38 -11.72 16.01
C SER A 182 -5.30 -12.49 15.05
N ASN A 183 -5.89 -13.59 15.54
CA ASN A 183 -6.94 -14.32 14.80
C ASN A 183 -8.20 -13.47 14.50
N ASN A 184 -8.48 -12.44 15.31
CA ASN A 184 -9.58 -11.52 15.03
C ASN A 184 -9.22 -10.57 13.87
N ASP A 185 -7.97 -10.14 13.80
CA ASP A 185 -7.47 -9.34 12.68
C ASP A 185 -7.50 -10.14 11.38
N ARG A 186 -7.16 -11.44 11.44
CA ARG A 186 -7.24 -12.36 10.30
C ARG A 186 -8.61 -12.31 9.61
N LYS A 187 -9.70 -12.49 10.38
CA LYS A 187 -11.08 -12.46 9.83
C LYS A 187 -11.41 -11.12 9.16
N LYS A 188 -11.02 -10.01 9.80
CA LYS A 188 -11.23 -8.66 9.24
C LYS A 188 -10.43 -8.46 7.95
N LEU A 189 -9.19 -8.95 7.91
CA LEU A 189 -8.31 -8.88 6.75
C LEU A 189 -8.82 -9.71 5.58
N SER A 190 -9.29 -10.93 5.85
CA SER A 190 -9.92 -11.76 4.82
C SER A 190 -11.09 -11.06 4.16
N ALA A 191 -11.94 -10.40 4.97
CA ALA A 191 -13.05 -9.61 4.45
C ALA A 191 -12.60 -8.47 3.52
N VAL A 192 -11.40 -7.88 3.69
CA VAL A 192 -10.89 -6.83 2.78
C VAL A 192 -10.76 -7.36 1.35
N PHE A 193 -10.34 -8.61 1.17
CA PHE A 193 -10.03 -9.19 -0.15
C PHE A 193 -11.15 -10.07 -0.73
N GLU A 194 -12.19 -10.36 0.04
CA GLU A 194 -13.34 -11.14 -0.41
C GLU A 194 -14.16 -10.41 -1.50
N GLY A 195 -14.67 -11.18 -2.45
CA GLY A 195 -15.62 -10.69 -3.45
C GLY A 195 -15.02 -9.88 -4.60
N LEU A 196 -13.69 -9.79 -4.72
CA LEU A 196 -13.02 -9.11 -5.85
C LEU A 196 -13.26 -9.80 -7.22
N ALA A 197 -13.79 -11.02 -7.21
CA ALA A 197 -14.28 -11.74 -8.40
C ALA A 197 -15.59 -11.18 -8.97
N SER A 198 -16.25 -10.27 -8.26
CA SER A 198 -17.54 -9.66 -8.62
C SER A 198 -17.52 -8.17 -8.30
N ASP A 199 -18.60 -7.47 -8.64
CA ASP A 199 -18.76 -6.10 -8.20
C ASP A 199 -18.94 -6.06 -6.67
N LEU A 200 -18.30 -5.09 -6.03
CA LEU A 200 -18.42 -4.86 -4.60
C LEU A 200 -19.73 -4.12 -4.34
N HIS A 201 -20.84 -4.87 -4.24
CA HIS A 201 -22.19 -4.30 -4.09
C HIS A 201 -22.39 -3.39 -2.85
N SER A 202 -21.47 -3.43 -1.87
CA SER A 202 -21.47 -2.51 -0.73
C SER A 202 -20.87 -1.13 -1.04
N TYR A 203 -20.28 -0.94 -2.22
CA TYR A 203 -19.72 0.34 -2.66
C TYR A 203 -20.79 1.25 -3.25
N ASP A 204 -20.78 2.51 -2.84
CA ASP A 204 -21.43 3.58 -3.62
C ASP A 204 -20.74 3.65 -4.98
N GLY A 205 -21.49 3.58 -6.08
CA GLY A 205 -20.94 3.61 -7.44
C GLY A 205 -20.17 4.90 -7.78
N ARG A 206 -20.22 5.93 -6.93
CA ARG A 206 -19.41 7.16 -7.04
C ARG A 206 -18.27 7.25 -6.03
N ARG A 207 -17.92 6.15 -5.34
CA ARG A 207 -16.90 6.15 -4.26
C ARG A 207 -15.56 6.73 -4.72
N GLY A 208 -15.11 6.39 -5.93
CA GLY A 208 -13.87 6.89 -6.54
C GLY A 208 -13.80 8.40 -6.78
N MET A 209 -14.92 9.11 -6.66
CA MET A 209 -15.04 10.57 -6.86
C MET A 209 -15.20 11.34 -5.54
N ARG A 210 -15.19 10.63 -4.40
CA ARG A 210 -15.34 11.23 -3.06
C ARG A 210 -14.01 11.23 -2.33
N GLY A 211 -13.82 12.22 -1.45
CA GLY A 211 -12.71 12.25 -0.51
C GLY A 211 -12.75 11.08 0.48
N ILE A 212 -11.64 10.88 1.21
CA ILE A 212 -11.52 9.86 2.25
C ILE A 212 -12.40 10.24 3.45
N ASP A 213 -13.26 9.33 3.90
CA ASP A 213 -13.96 9.47 5.18
C ASP A 213 -13.08 8.92 6.30
N TYR A 214 -12.29 9.83 6.88
CA TYR A 214 -11.38 9.49 7.97
C TYR A 214 -12.07 8.98 9.24
N SER A 215 -13.35 9.32 9.45
CA SER A 215 -14.10 8.81 10.61
C SER A 215 -14.37 7.32 10.43
N SER A 216 -14.86 6.93 9.26
CA SER A 216 -15.07 5.53 8.89
C SER A 216 -13.76 4.75 8.80
N LEU A 217 -12.70 5.36 8.26
CA LEU A 217 -11.39 4.74 8.12
C LEU A 217 -10.77 4.39 9.48
N LYS A 218 -10.89 5.31 10.45
CA LYS A 218 -10.40 5.12 11.81
C LYS A 218 -11.13 3.99 12.53
N LEU A 219 -12.41 3.79 12.23
CA LEU A 219 -13.22 2.69 12.78
C LEU A 219 -12.99 1.35 12.06
N GLY A 220 -12.28 1.36 10.93
CA GLY A 220 -12.01 0.17 10.14
C GLY A 220 -13.21 -0.27 9.31
N ASP A 221 -14.03 0.67 8.86
CA ASP A 221 -15.10 0.38 7.90
C ASP A 221 -14.52 -0.31 6.66
N LEU A 222 -15.18 -1.39 6.23
CA LEU A 222 -14.67 -2.26 5.18
C LEU A 222 -14.59 -1.53 3.83
N ALA A 223 -15.60 -0.73 3.50
CA ALA A 223 -15.62 -0.02 2.23
C ALA A 223 -14.54 1.07 2.21
N GLU A 224 -14.39 1.81 3.31
CA GLU A 224 -13.36 2.84 3.43
C GLU A 224 -11.94 2.25 3.39
N VAL A 225 -11.69 1.14 4.10
CA VAL A 225 -10.38 0.47 4.11
C VAL A 225 -10.00 0.00 2.71
N ARG A 226 -10.92 -0.67 2.00
CA ARG A 226 -10.69 -1.12 0.62
C ARG A 226 -10.41 0.07 -0.32
N PHE A 227 -11.13 1.18 -0.16
CA PHE A 227 -11.00 2.36 -1.01
C PHE A 227 -9.60 2.98 -0.86
N VAL A 228 -9.18 3.21 0.39
CA VAL A 228 -7.86 3.77 0.69
C VAL A 228 -6.74 2.79 0.29
N LEU A 229 -6.93 1.48 0.50
CA LEU A 229 -5.97 0.47 0.06
C LEU A 229 -5.79 0.50 -1.47
N GLY A 230 -6.90 0.53 -2.22
CA GLY A 230 -6.88 0.67 -3.68
C GLY A 230 -6.17 1.94 -4.13
N LYS A 231 -6.45 3.08 -3.47
CA LYS A 231 -5.79 4.37 -3.74
C LYS A 231 -4.28 4.29 -3.53
N VAL A 232 -3.81 3.75 -2.40
CA VAL A 232 -2.37 3.61 -2.09
C VAL A 232 -1.66 2.73 -3.11
N ILE A 233 -2.29 1.62 -3.52
CA ILE A 233 -1.69 0.72 -4.53
C ILE A 233 -1.67 1.43 -5.90
N MET A 234 -2.74 2.11 -6.31
CA MET A 234 -2.74 2.88 -7.55
C MET A 234 -1.67 3.97 -7.56
N ASP A 235 -1.59 4.81 -6.53
CA ASP A 235 -0.56 5.84 -6.38
C ASP A 235 0.87 5.26 -6.40
N THR A 236 1.03 3.96 -6.12
CA THR A 236 2.30 3.26 -6.20
C THR A 236 2.61 2.74 -7.59
N MET A 237 1.59 2.25 -8.31
CA MET A 237 1.72 1.69 -9.67
C MET A 237 1.70 2.76 -10.78
N TYR A 238 1.32 3.98 -10.45
CA TYR A 238 1.32 5.15 -11.33
C TYR A 238 2.18 6.23 -10.67
N ASP A 239 3.34 6.55 -11.26
CA ASP A 239 4.31 7.52 -10.69
C ASP A 239 3.80 8.98 -10.64
N LYS A 240 2.51 9.20 -10.90
CA LYS A 240 1.67 10.35 -10.53
C LYS A 240 0.25 10.07 -11.06
N LEU A 241 -0.73 9.85 -10.17
CA LEU A 241 -2.08 10.31 -10.48
C LEU A 241 -2.04 11.85 -10.49
N PRO A 242 -2.61 12.54 -11.50
CA PRO A 242 -2.74 13.99 -11.43
C PRO A 242 -3.54 14.31 -10.18
N CYS A 243 -2.90 14.93 -9.19
CA CYS A 243 -3.63 15.49 -8.06
C CYS A 243 -4.67 16.49 -8.59
N GLU A 244 -5.85 16.39 -8.00
CA GLU A 244 -6.99 17.30 -8.11
C GLU A 244 -6.53 18.75 -8.32
N SER A 245 -7.02 19.37 -9.39
CA SER A 245 -6.83 20.79 -9.63
C SER A 245 -7.57 21.58 -8.55
N THR A 246 -6.77 22.18 -7.67
CA THR A 246 -6.85 23.58 -7.25
C THR A 246 -8.14 24.32 -7.61
N GLU A 247 -9.06 24.42 -6.66
CA GLU A 247 -9.92 25.59 -6.53
C GLU A 247 -9.41 26.38 -5.31
N ASP A 248 -8.47 27.29 -5.56
CA ASP A 248 -8.34 28.54 -4.80
C ASP A 248 -7.45 29.52 -5.58
N GLU A 249 -8.00 30.10 -6.65
CA GLU A 249 -7.56 31.40 -7.15
C GLU A 249 -8.63 32.42 -6.77
N GLY A 250 -8.34 33.18 -5.71
CA GLY A 250 -9.30 34.13 -5.18
C GLY A 250 -8.72 35.11 -4.16
N ALA A 251 -7.59 35.76 -4.44
CA ALA A 251 -7.26 37.06 -3.81
C ALA A 251 -6.13 37.78 -4.57
N ALA A 252 -6.50 38.59 -5.56
CA ALA A 252 -5.63 39.65 -6.03
C ALA A 252 -5.65 40.80 -5.01
N ALA A 253 -4.50 41.10 -4.42
CA ALA A 253 -4.26 42.36 -3.70
C ALA A 253 -2.90 42.92 -4.11
N ASP A 254 -2.96 44.00 -4.88
CA ASP A 254 -1.87 44.95 -5.14
C ASP A 254 -1.25 45.43 -3.83
N VAL A 255 0.08 45.29 -3.66
CA VAL A 255 0.92 46.32 -3.00
C VAL A 255 2.34 46.28 -3.59
N ALA A 256 2.77 47.44 -4.05
CA ALA A 256 4.08 47.73 -4.62
C ALA A 256 5.23 47.75 -3.59
N GLY A 257 6.43 47.38 -4.07
CA GLY A 257 7.69 48.08 -3.78
C GLY A 257 8.37 47.86 -2.42
N GLY A 258 9.55 47.21 -2.44
CA GLY A 258 10.50 47.30 -1.33
C GLY A 258 11.58 46.21 -1.35
N SER A 259 12.71 46.50 -1.99
CA SER A 259 13.92 45.67 -1.94
C SER A 259 14.55 45.68 -0.53
N LEU A 260 14.90 44.51 0.00
CA LEU A 260 15.76 44.36 1.18
C LEU A 260 16.91 43.36 0.88
N PRO A 261 18.12 43.60 1.45
CA PRO A 261 19.39 43.06 0.96
C PRO A 261 19.74 41.65 1.52
N PRO A 262 20.76 40.97 0.96
CA PRO A 262 21.04 39.57 1.27
C PRO A 262 21.63 39.34 2.67
N LEU A 263 21.18 38.24 3.30
CA LEU A 263 21.58 37.73 4.61
C LEU A 263 22.99 37.11 4.59
N SER A 264 24.02 37.95 4.51
CA SER A 264 25.41 37.56 4.82
C SER A 264 25.98 38.34 6.03
N ALA A 265 25.11 38.82 6.92
CA ALA A 265 25.49 39.64 8.07
C ALA A 265 24.89 39.17 9.41
N LEU A 266 24.78 37.86 9.64
CA LEU A 266 24.53 37.26 10.96
C LEU A 266 25.24 35.90 11.02
N PHE A 267 26.50 35.85 11.45
CA PHE A 267 26.82 35.27 12.77
C PHE A 267 25.79 35.54 13.86
#